data_AF-A0A414CGX4-F1
#
_entry.id   AF-A0A414CGX4-F1
#
_cell.length_a   1.000
_cell.length_b   1.000
_cell.length_c   1.000
_cell.angle_alpha   90.00
_cell.angle_beta   90.00
_cell.angle_gamma   90.00
#
_symmetry.space_group_name_H-M   'P 1'
#
loop_
_entity.id
_entity.type
_entity.pdbx_description
1 polymer ?
#
loop_
_entity_poly.entity_id
_entity_poly.type
_entity_poly.pdbx_seq_one_letter_code
_entity_poly.pdbx_strand_id
1 'polypeptide(L)'
;MPKKILFIIIGIITLIFLILFLIFYYLYRRDINIKIQSTSKVEGIVVSYDSRNEVPVSLPIVEYSVNGIKYKKKYDYSYFIDISTESKQSNVFDIKYVHGTGQNLDLKTIFPIGSSMIVYYNPKNPEIGFVERFAGLDGYYNIAIKVTIVVYLLITSLLLYLLIFK
;
A
#
# COMPACT_ATOMS: atom_id res chain seq x y z
N MET A 1 28.05 26.63 16.72
CA MET A 1 28.40 25.22 16.48
C MET A 1 29.59 25.18 15.52
N PRO A 2 30.66 24.39 15.75
CA PRO A 2 31.83 24.40 14.85
C PRO A 2 31.41 23.93 13.45
N LYS A 3 31.87 24.65 12.40
CA LYS A 3 31.50 24.41 10.98
C LYS A 3 31.59 22.93 10.56
N LYS A 4 32.55 22.17 11.11
CA LYS A 4 32.71 20.73 10.87
C LYS A 4 31.52 19.90 11.36
N ILE A 5 30.97 20.21 12.53
CA ILE A 5 29.81 19.49 13.09
C ILE A 5 28.57 19.77 12.23
N LEU A 6 28.39 21.01 11.76
CA LEU A 6 27.28 21.36 10.87
C LEU A 6 27.34 20.57 9.55
N PHE A 7 28.53 20.48 8.95
CA PHE A 7 28.73 19.73 7.71
C PHE A 7 28.41 18.23 7.86
N ILE A 8 28.87 17.63 8.96
CA ILE A 8 28.58 16.22 9.27
C ILE A 8 27.07 16.00 9.42
N ILE A 9 26.37 16.89 10.13
CA ILE A 9 24.92 16.78 10.32
C ILE A 9 24.17 16.86 8.98
N ILE A 10 24.50 17.84 8.13
CA ILE A 10 23.84 17.97 6.81
C ILE A 10 24.15 16.76 5.92
N GLY A 11 25.38 16.23 5.97
CA GLY A 11 25.76 15.01 5.27
C GLY A 11 24.93 13.79 5.70
N ILE A 12 24.73 13.60 7.01
CA ILE A 12 23.89 12.52 7.55
C ILE A 12 22.43 12.68 7.11
N ILE A 13 21.88 13.90 7.19
CA ILE A 13 20.51 14.18 6.73
C ILE A 13 20.37 13.85 5.23
N THR A 14 21.34 14.23 4.42
CA THR A 14 21.36 13.93 2.98
C THR A 14 21.30 12.41 2.74
N LEU A 15 22.08 11.63 3.48
CA LEU A 15 22.09 10.17 3.39
C LEU A 15 20.74 9.56 3.82
N ILE A 16 20.12 10.08 4.87
CA ILE A 16 18.78 9.64 5.32
C ILE A 16 17.74 9.85 4.22
N PHE A 17 17.73 11.02 3.58
CA PHE A 17 16.80 11.30 2.48
C PHE A 17 17.05 10.41 1.26
N LEU A 18 18.30 10.05 0.97
CA LEU A 18 18.61 9.08 -0.08
C LEU A 18 18.05 7.69 0.25
N ILE A 19 18.21 7.22 1.48
CA ILE A 19 17.66 5.92 1.92
C ILE A 19 16.13 5.94 1.83
N LEU A 20 15.48 7.01 2.31
CA LEU A 20 14.03 7.18 2.21
C LEU A 20 13.54 7.14 0.75
N PHE A 21 14.26 7.80 -0.16
CA PHE A 21 13.96 7.75 -1.59
C PHE A 21 13.99 6.32 -2.13
N LEU A 22 15.03 5.54 -1.80
CA LEU A 22 15.16 4.15 -2.24
C LEU A 22 14.03 3.27 -1.71
N ILE A 23 13.63 3.46 -0.45
CA ILE A 23 12.51 2.75 0.16
C ILE A 23 11.21 3.06 -0.59
N PHE A 24 10.87 4.35 -0.79
CA PHE A 24 9.65 4.72 -1.52
C PHE A 24 9.67 4.24 -2.96
N TYR A 25 10.81 4.32 -3.65
CA TYR A 25 10.97 3.83 -5.01
C TYR A 25 10.74 2.31 -5.10
N TYR A 26 11.31 1.54 -4.18
CA TYR A 26 11.10 0.10 -4.11
C TYR A 26 9.62 -0.25 -3.89
N LEU A 27 8.97 0.40 -2.93
CA LEU A 27 7.55 0.17 -2.62
C LEU A 27 6.64 0.57 -3.79
N TYR A 28 6.91 1.69 -4.46
CA TYR A 28 6.21 2.10 -5.67
C TYR A 28 6.31 1.04 -6.77
N ARG A 29 7.54 0.57 -7.04
CA ARG A 29 7.79 -0.46 -8.06
C ARG A 29 7.07 -1.77 -7.74
N ARG A 30 7.10 -2.20 -6.48
CA ARG A 30 6.38 -3.40 -6.02
C ARG A 30 4.89 -3.30 -6.33
N ASP A 31 4.27 -2.17 -5.96
CA ASP A 31 2.83 -1.97 -6.13
C ASP A 31 2.43 -1.91 -7.61
N ILE A 32 3.21 -1.18 -8.43
CA ILE A 32 3.01 -1.15 -9.88
C ILE A 32 3.17 -2.54 -10.51
N ASN A 33 4.17 -3.32 -10.06
CA ASN A 33 4.39 -4.67 -10.57
C ASN A 33 3.20 -5.59 -10.26
N ILE A 34 2.63 -5.53 -9.05
CA ILE A 34 1.42 -6.31 -8.71
C ILE A 34 0.29 -5.95 -9.68
N LYS A 35 0.04 -4.66 -9.90
CA LYS A 35 -1.04 -4.19 -10.78
C LYS A 35 -0.86 -4.62 -12.23
N ILE A 36 0.34 -4.44 -12.79
CA ILE A 36 0.63 -4.73 -14.20
C ILE A 36 0.68 -6.24 -14.46
N GLN A 37 1.19 -7.03 -13.51
CA GLN A 37 1.37 -8.47 -13.71
C GLN A 37 0.10 -9.28 -13.44
N SER A 38 -0.85 -8.74 -12.67
CA SER A 38 -2.13 -9.40 -12.34
C SER A 38 -3.14 -9.30 -13.50
N THR A 39 -2.85 -10.02 -14.59
CA THR A 39 -3.57 -9.92 -15.87
C THR A 39 -4.69 -10.93 -16.03
N SER A 40 -4.67 -12.02 -15.25
CA SER A 40 -5.69 -13.06 -15.28
C SER A 40 -6.63 -12.91 -14.09
N LYS A 41 -7.86 -13.41 -14.22
CA LYS A 41 -8.84 -13.39 -13.12
C LYS A 41 -9.50 -14.76 -12.97
N VAL A 42 -9.86 -15.11 -11.75
CA VAL A 42 -10.56 -16.35 -11.41
C VAL A 42 -11.52 -16.10 -10.25
N GLU A 43 -12.57 -16.89 -10.18
CA GLU A 43 -13.48 -16.92 -9.05
C GLU A 43 -12.83 -17.65 -7.88
N GLY A 44 -12.83 -17.02 -6.71
CA GLY A 44 -12.37 -17.60 -5.46
C GLY A 44 -13.47 -17.56 -4.40
N ILE A 45 -13.30 -18.33 -3.34
CA ILE A 45 -14.26 -18.46 -2.24
C ILE A 45 -13.68 -17.88 -0.97
N VAL A 46 -14.47 -17.09 -0.24
CA VAL A 46 -14.08 -16.61 1.10
C VAL A 46 -14.03 -17.78 2.07
N VAL A 47 -12.85 -18.09 2.59
CA VAL A 47 -12.64 -19.25 3.50
C VAL A 47 -12.41 -18.84 4.94
N SER A 48 -11.92 -17.62 5.17
CA SER A 48 -11.60 -17.13 6.51
C SER A 48 -11.45 -15.62 6.51
N TYR A 49 -11.23 -15.06 7.69
CA TYR A 49 -10.98 -13.64 7.88
C TYR A 49 -9.67 -13.43 8.62
N ASP A 50 -8.87 -12.46 8.17
CA ASP A 50 -7.69 -11.99 8.88
C ASP A 50 -8.16 -11.03 9.99
N SER A 51 -8.04 -11.46 11.25
CA SER A 51 -8.48 -10.71 12.43
C SER A 51 -7.34 -9.94 13.09
N ARG A 52 -6.25 -9.66 12.37
CA ARG A 52 -5.11 -8.91 12.93
C ARG A 52 -5.54 -7.51 13.35
N ASN A 53 -5.02 -7.05 14.49
CA ASN A 53 -5.23 -5.71 15.05
C ASN A 53 -4.63 -4.57 14.19
N GLU A 54 -4.13 -4.86 12.98
CA GLU A 54 -3.56 -3.85 12.07
C GLU A 54 -4.62 -2.87 11.57
N VAL A 55 -5.87 -3.34 11.47
CA VAL A 55 -7.02 -2.57 10.98
C VAL A 55 -8.25 -2.88 11.82
N PRO A 56 -9.18 -1.92 12.01
CA PRO A 56 -10.36 -2.11 12.86
C PRO A 56 -11.41 -3.04 12.25
N VAL A 57 -11.16 -3.60 11.06
CA VAL A 57 -12.10 -4.44 10.29
C VAL A 57 -11.43 -5.77 9.94
N SER A 58 -12.13 -6.88 10.16
CA SER A 58 -11.65 -8.20 9.72
C SER A 58 -11.68 -8.30 8.19
N LEU A 59 -10.55 -8.61 7.56
CA LEU A 59 -10.44 -8.67 6.10
C LEU A 59 -10.66 -10.09 5.57
N PRO A 60 -11.48 -10.30 4.51
CA PRO A 60 -11.70 -11.63 3.97
C PRO A 60 -10.44 -12.20 3.32
N ILE A 61 -10.23 -13.50 3.51
CA ILE A 61 -9.20 -14.31 2.86
C ILE A 61 -9.92 -15.22 1.86
N VAL A 62 -9.58 -15.03 0.59
CA VAL A 62 -10.18 -15.73 -0.54
C VAL A 62 -9.25 -16.86 -0.99
N GLU A 63 -9.76 -18.09 -1.02
CA GLU A 63 -9.09 -19.25 -1.62
C GLU A 63 -9.51 -19.39 -3.08
N TYR A 64 -8.55 -19.60 -3.98
CA TYR A 64 -8.78 -19.78 -5.41
C TYR A 64 -7.85 -20.87 -5.93
N SER A 65 -8.21 -21.48 -7.07
CA SER A 65 -7.39 -22.51 -7.69
C SER A 65 -6.94 -22.12 -9.09
N VAL A 66 -5.65 -22.36 -9.37
CA VAL A 66 -5.05 -22.21 -10.69
C VAL A 66 -4.38 -23.53 -11.02
N ASN A 67 -4.81 -24.18 -12.11
CA ASN A 67 -4.31 -25.49 -12.54
C ASN A 67 -4.35 -26.58 -11.44
N GLY A 68 -5.41 -26.59 -10.63
CA GLY A 68 -5.59 -27.55 -9.53
C GLY A 68 -4.78 -27.25 -8.27
N ILE A 69 -3.91 -26.23 -8.27
CA ILE A 69 -3.18 -25.76 -7.09
C ILE A 69 -4.01 -24.68 -6.40
N LYS A 70 -4.13 -24.75 -5.08
CA LYS A 70 -4.87 -23.78 -4.27
C LYS A 70 -3.96 -22.68 -3.76
N TYR A 71 -4.46 -21.45 -3.82
CA TYR A 71 -3.80 -20.24 -3.35
C TYR A 71 -4.76 -19.45 -2.46
N LYS A 72 -4.21 -18.58 -1.62
CA LYS A 72 -5.00 -17.69 -0.76
C LYS A 72 -4.58 -16.25 -0.97
N LYS A 73 -5.56 -15.35 -1.08
CA LYS A 73 -5.33 -13.92 -1.16
C LYS A 73 -6.23 -13.14 -0.21
N LYS A 74 -5.62 -12.22 0.52
CA LYS A 74 -6.34 -11.30 1.40
C LYS A 74 -6.91 -10.15 0.57
N TYR A 75 -8.17 -9.82 0.82
CA TYR A 75 -8.78 -8.58 0.35
C TYR A 75 -8.25 -7.40 1.17
N ASP A 76 -7.96 -6.28 0.53
CA ASP A 76 -7.20 -5.20 1.16
C ASP A 76 -7.78 -3.81 0.83
N TYR A 77 -7.42 -2.83 1.66
CA TYR A 77 -7.75 -1.42 1.51
C TYR A 77 -6.50 -0.56 1.65
N SER A 78 -6.45 0.56 0.93
CA SER A 78 -5.27 1.42 0.98
C SER A 78 -5.18 2.20 2.28
N TYR A 79 -6.31 2.73 2.77
CA TYR A 79 -6.40 3.44 4.03
C TYR A 79 -7.79 3.30 4.65
N PHE A 80 -7.84 3.37 5.98
CA PHE A 80 -9.06 3.42 6.78
C PHE A 80 -9.15 4.83 7.37
N ILE A 81 -10.29 5.50 7.17
CA ILE A 81 -10.58 6.80 7.78
C ILE A 81 -11.75 6.60 8.73
N ASP A 82 -11.51 6.79 10.02
CA ASP A 82 -12.57 6.81 11.02
C ASP A 82 -13.37 8.11 10.85
N ILE A 83 -14.54 8.04 10.23
CA ILE A 83 -15.51 9.13 10.21
C ILE A 83 -16.61 8.79 11.21
N SER A 84 -16.93 9.73 12.10
CA SER A 84 -17.94 9.59 13.16
C SER A 84 -19.40 9.63 12.67
N THR A 85 -19.62 9.74 11.36
CA THR A 85 -20.97 9.95 10.79
C THR A 85 -21.70 8.62 10.65
N GLU A 86 -22.95 8.57 11.10
CA GLU A 86 -23.86 7.41 11.10
C GLU A 86 -24.28 6.91 9.70
N SER A 87 -23.65 7.36 8.62
CA SER A 87 -24.01 6.97 7.26
C SER A 87 -23.36 5.63 6.88
N LYS A 88 -24.17 4.56 6.90
CA LYS A 88 -23.80 3.25 6.33
C LYS A 88 -23.30 3.43 4.89
N GLN A 89 -22.05 3.05 4.63
CA GLN A 89 -21.53 3.01 3.26
C GLN A 89 -22.26 1.92 2.47
N SER A 90 -23.01 2.33 1.43
CA SER A 90 -23.74 1.40 0.56
C SER A 90 -22.89 0.77 -0.55
N ASN A 91 -21.71 1.35 -0.86
CA ASN A 91 -20.83 0.83 -1.90
C ASN A 91 -19.39 0.63 -1.40
N VAL A 92 -19.06 -0.64 -1.13
CA VAL A 92 -17.80 -1.12 -0.57
C VAL A 92 -16.71 -1.22 -1.65
N PHE A 93 -17.12 -1.18 -2.92
CA PHE A 93 -16.24 -1.37 -4.08
C PHE A 93 -15.69 -0.07 -4.66
N ASP A 94 -16.46 1.02 -4.60
CA ASP A 94 -16.13 2.30 -5.27
C ASP A 94 -15.03 3.11 -4.60
N ILE A 95 -14.56 2.69 -3.42
CA ILE A 95 -13.68 3.52 -2.61
C ILE A 95 -12.44 2.71 -2.25
N LYS A 96 -11.28 3.18 -2.71
CA LYS A 96 -9.95 2.72 -2.28
C LYS A 96 -9.71 2.94 -0.76
N TYR A 97 -10.67 3.60 -0.09
CA TYR A 97 -10.68 4.05 1.29
C TYR A 97 -11.92 3.48 2.00
N VAL A 98 -11.75 2.83 3.15
CA VAL A 98 -12.91 2.57 4.04
C VAL A 98 -13.19 3.84 4.81
N HIS A 99 -14.42 4.34 4.79
CA HIS A 99 -14.86 5.34 5.76
C HIS A 99 -15.68 4.65 6.84
N GLY A 100 -15.22 4.70 8.08
CA GLY A 100 -15.99 4.26 9.23
C GLY A 100 -15.12 3.68 10.34
N THR A 101 -15.61 3.86 11.56
CA THR A 101 -15.22 3.03 12.70
C THR A 101 -15.48 1.56 12.34
N GLY A 102 -14.72 0.62 12.90
CA GLY A 102 -14.94 -0.83 12.69
C GLY A 102 -16.35 -1.37 13.00
N GLN A 103 -17.27 -0.51 13.46
CA GLN A 103 -18.69 -0.78 13.68
C GLN A 103 -19.58 -0.47 12.46
N ASN A 104 -19.13 0.36 11.51
CA ASN A 104 -19.93 0.81 10.36
C ASN A 104 -19.73 -0.02 9.08
N LEU A 105 -18.66 -0.81 8.99
CA LEU A 105 -18.39 -1.69 7.86
C LEU A 105 -18.11 -3.12 8.33
N ASP A 106 -19.15 -3.96 8.31
CA ASP A 106 -19.01 -5.39 8.61
C ASP A 106 -18.81 -6.21 7.33
N LEU A 107 -17.55 -6.39 6.94
CA LEU A 107 -17.20 -7.19 5.76
C LEU A 107 -17.64 -8.66 5.87
N LYS A 108 -17.95 -9.19 7.06
CA LYS A 108 -18.50 -10.54 7.22
C LYS A 108 -19.93 -10.64 6.73
N THR A 109 -20.70 -9.55 6.86
CA THR A 109 -22.07 -9.51 6.30
C THR A 109 -22.07 -9.33 4.79
N ILE A 110 -21.08 -8.61 4.25
CA ILE A 110 -20.98 -8.32 2.81
C ILE A 110 -20.38 -9.52 2.04
N PHE A 111 -19.36 -10.17 2.61
CA PHE A 111 -18.61 -11.26 1.97
C PHE A 111 -18.60 -12.53 2.82
N PRO A 112 -19.77 -13.08 3.20
CA PRO A 112 -19.83 -14.19 4.15
C PRO A 112 -18.98 -15.39 3.72
N ILE A 113 -18.51 -16.20 4.67
CA ILE A 113 -17.75 -17.42 4.37
C ILE A 113 -18.55 -18.28 3.38
N GLY A 114 -17.90 -18.72 2.31
CA GLY A 114 -18.52 -19.43 1.20
C GLY A 114 -18.98 -18.52 0.04
N SER A 115 -19.00 -17.19 0.21
CA SER A 115 -19.30 -16.27 -0.89
C SER A 115 -18.16 -16.24 -1.91
N SER A 116 -18.52 -15.94 -3.14
CA SER A 116 -17.59 -15.77 -4.24
C SER A 116 -17.01 -14.36 -4.31
N MET A 117 -15.73 -14.26 -4.67
CA MET A 117 -15.03 -13.01 -4.98
C MET A 117 -14.07 -13.21 -6.17
N ILE A 118 -13.88 -12.18 -6.98
CA ILE A 118 -12.94 -12.21 -8.10
C ILE A 118 -11.52 -11.98 -7.59
N VAL A 119 -10.61 -12.88 -7.93
CA VAL A 119 -9.17 -12.75 -7.67
C VAL A 119 -8.44 -12.47 -8.98
N TYR A 120 -7.77 -11.32 -9.05
CA TYR A 120 -6.83 -11.00 -10.12
C TYR A 120 -5.45 -11.53 -9.73
N TYR A 121 -4.78 -12.24 -10.63
CA TYR A 121 -3.50 -12.89 -10.36
C TYR A 121 -2.56 -12.86 -11.56
N ASN A 122 -1.27 -13.03 -11.29
CA ASN A 122 -0.25 -13.19 -12.32
C ASN A 122 -0.22 -14.66 -12.79
N PRO A 123 -0.49 -14.96 -14.07
CA PRO A 123 -0.54 -16.35 -14.57
C PRO A 123 0.81 -17.08 -14.46
N LYS A 124 1.93 -16.37 -14.40
CA LYS A 124 3.27 -16.95 -14.20
C LYS A 124 3.61 -17.17 -12.72
N ASN A 125 2.99 -16.41 -11.82
CA ASN A 125 3.16 -16.55 -10.38
C ASN A 125 1.83 -16.22 -9.66
N PRO A 126 0.94 -17.21 -9.48
CA PRO A 126 -0.40 -16.97 -8.96
C PRO A 126 -0.47 -16.36 -7.56
N GLU A 127 0.61 -16.39 -6.77
CA GLU A 127 0.66 -15.73 -5.45
C GLU A 127 0.62 -14.20 -5.55
N ILE A 128 1.08 -13.63 -6.67
CA ILE A 128 1.02 -12.20 -6.96
C ILE A 128 -0.37 -11.89 -7.51
N GLY A 129 -1.09 -10.98 -6.86
CA GLY A 129 -2.48 -10.70 -7.18
C GLY A 129 -3.13 -9.71 -6.23
N PHE A 130 -4.43 -9.51 -6.41
CA PHE A 130 -5.32 -8.79 -5.50
C PHE A 130 -6.76 -9.29 -5.67
N VAL A 131 -7.59 -9.04 -4.67
CA VAL A 131 -9.00 -9.45 -4.65
C VAL A 131 -9.86 -8.25 -5.02
N GLU A 132 -10.70 -8.38 -6.04
CA GLU A 132 -11.66 -7.40 -6.59
C GLU A 132 -11.04 -6.11 -7.15
N ARG A 133 -10.21 -5.42 -6.36
CA ARG A 133 -9.49 -4.20 -6.75
C ARG A 133 -8.10 -4.16 -6.17
N PHE A 134 -7.22 -3.42 -6.83
CA PHE A 134 -5.89 -3.16 -6.31
C PHE A 134 -5.91 -2.04 -5.27
N ALA A 135 -5.54 -2.37 -4.04
CA ALA A 135 -5.54 -1.44 -2.90
C ALA A 135 -4.13 -0.98 -2.47
N GLY A 136 -3.14 -1.02 -3.35
CA GLY A 136 -1.79 -0.53 -3.03
C GLY A 136 -1.70 0.98 -2.87
N LEU A 137 -0.55 1.44 -2.39
CA LEU A 137 -0.22 2.83 -2.09
C LEU A 137 0.58 3.51 -3.20
N ASP A 138 0.51 2.99 -4.42
CA ASP A 138 1.20 3.48 -5.62
C ASP A 138 1.09 5.00 -5.82
N GLY A 139 -0.11 5.56 -5.64
CA GLY A 139 -0.34 7.01 -5.70
C GLY A 139 0.42 7.78 -4.62
N TYR A 140 0.37 7.30 -3.37
CA TYR A 140 1.10 7.91 -2.24
C TYR A 140 2.61 7.82 -2.45
N TYR A 141 3.14 6.65 -2.82
CA TYR A 141 4.57 6.48 -3.05
C TYR A 141 5.07 7.35 -4.21
N ASN A 142 4.29 7.50 -5.28
CA ASN A 142 4.65 8.39 -6.39
C ASN A 142 4.78 9.86 -5.93
N ILE A 143 3.86 10.34 -5.09
CA ILE A 143 3.94 11.70 -4.53
C ILE A 143 5.13 11.81 -3.57
N ALA A 144 5.30 10.83 -2.68
CA ALA A 144 6.40 10.78 -1.71
C ALA A 144 7.76 10.85 -2.43
N ILE A 145 7.97 10.06 -3.48
CA ILE A 145 9.17 10.09 -4.32
C ILE A 145 9.46 11.51 -4.84
N LYS A 146 8.46 12.18 -5.42
CA LYS A 146 8.62 13.55 -5.95
C LYS A 146 9.02 14.54 -4.86
N VAL A 147 8.35 14.50 -3.71
CA VAL A 147 8.65 15.37 -2.56
C VAL A 147 10.06 15.09 -2.04
N THR A 148 10.43 13.82 -1.88
CA THR A 148 11.77 13.42 -1.42
C THR A 148 12.86 13.90 -2.38
N ILE A 149 12.65 13.81 -3.71
CA ILE A 149 13.59 14.34 -4.71
C ILE A 149 13.77 15.86 -4.53
N VAL A 150 12.68 16.63 -4.43
CA VAL A 150 12.75 18.09 -4.27
C VAL A 150 13.53 18.46 -3.00
N VAL A 151 13.22 17.84 -1.87
CA VAL A 151 13.92 18.10 -0.60
C VAL A 151 15.39 17.68 -0.67
N TYR A 152 15.68 16.53 -1.28
CA TYR A 152 17.05 16.06 -1.48
C TYR A 152 17.89 17.04 -2.31
N LEU A 153 17.32 17.58 -3.40
CA LEU A 153 17.98 18.59 -4.23
C LEU A 153 18.25 19.90 -3.47
N LEU A 154 17.32 20.33 -2.61
CA LEU A 154 17.53 21.52 -1.77
C LEU A 154 18.67 21.32 -0.74
N ILE A 155 18.67 20.16 -0.06
CA ILE A 155 19.70 19.85 0.95
C ILE A 155 21.09 19.69 0.30
N THR A 156 21.15 19.01 -0.85
CA THR A 156 22.41 18.85 -1.59
C THR A 156 22.92 20.17 -2.15
N SER A 157 22.04 21.04 -2.66
CA SER A 157 22.41 22.40 -3.09
C SER A 157 22.96 23.23 -1.92
N LEU A 158 22.32 23.16 -0.75
CA LEU A 158 22.82 23.82 0.47
C LEU A 158 24.20 23.27 0.89
N LEU A 159 24.37 21.95 0.88
CA LEU A 159 25.65 21.31 1.21
C LEU A 159 26.77 21.73 0.24
N LEU A 160 26.47 21.76 -1.07
CA LEU A 160 27.38 22.26 -2.12
C LEU A 160 27.74 23.73 -1.90
N TYR A 161 26.75 24.58 -1.63
CA TYR A 161 26.98 25.99 -1.32
C TYR A 161 27.94 26.15 -0.13
N LEU A 162 27.71 25.42 0.96
CA LEU A 162 28.58 25.46 2.15
C LEU A 162 29.98 24.89 1.89
N LEU A 163 30.14 24.02 0.90
CA LEU A 163 31.42 23.44 0.51
C LEU A 163 32.25 24.40 -0.38
N ILE A 164 31.58 25.11 -1.29
CA ILE A 164 32.19 26.06 -2.24
C ILE A 164 32.51 27.40 -1.55
N PHE A 165 31.57 27.95 -0.79
CA PHE A 165 31.66 29.29 -0.17
C PHE A 165 32.14 29.23 1.29
N LYS A 166 32.94 28.22 1.63
CA LYS A 166 33.43 27.91 2.98
C LYS A 166 34.03 29.11 3.73
#